data_AF-A0A972VIY4-F1
#
_entry.id   AF-A0A972VIY4-F1
#
_cell.length_a   1.000
_cell.length_b   1.000
_cell.length_c   1.000
_cell.angle_alpha   90.00
_cell.angle_beta   90.00
_cell.angle_gamma   90.00
#
_symmetry.space_group_name_H-M   'P 1'
#
loop_
_entity.id
_entity.type
_entity.pdbx_description
1 polymer ?
#
loop_
_entity_poly.entity_id
_entity_poly.type
_entity_poly.pdbx_seq_one_letter_code
_entity_poly.pdbx_strand_id
1 'polypeptide(L)'
;MESGSTIPDQLNYQIARKYWNKLKERLKKDGNETVTNCHQLKMLAKDGKIRKIQVANTEGLFRIIQSIPSPKAELIKLWLA
;
A
#
# COMPACT_ATOMS: atom_id res chain seq x y z
N MET A 1 -1.66 -52.13 4.06
CA MET A 1 -3.05 -51.62 4.08
C MET A 1 -3.15 -50.65 5.24
N GLU A 2 -3.44 -49.37 5.11
CA GLU A 2 -3.59 -48.45 3.98
C GLU A 2 -3.12 -47.10 4.52
N SER A 3 -2.30 -46.41 3.73
CA SER A 3 -1.88 -45.03 3.97
C SER A 3 -3.09 -44.10 3.86
N GLY A 4 -3.76 -43.84 4.98
CA GLY A 4 -4.93 -42.99 5.10
C GLY A 4 -4.62 -41.50 4.92
N SER A 5 -4.72 -41.03 3.68
CA SER A 5 -5.37 -39.77 3.27
C SER A 5 -5.26 -38.53 4.19
N THR A 6 -4.16 -37.79 4.12
CA THR A 6 -4.06 -36.35 4.48
C THR A 6 -4.17 -35.42 3.25
N ILE A 7 -4.73 -35.91 2.15
CA ILE A 7 -4.70 -35.25 0.83
C ILE A 7 -5.56 -33.96 0.71
N PRO A 8 -6.66 -33.71 1.44
CA PRO A 8 -7.49 -32.53 1.14
C PRO A 8 -6.86 -31.20 1.59
N ASP A 9 -6.14 -31.17 2.72
CA ASP A 9 -5.58 -29.90 3.25
C ASP A 9 -4.37 -29.40 2.46
N GLN A 10 -3.49 -30.30 1.99
CA GLN A 10 -2.36 -29.92 1.14
C GLN A 10 -2.81 -29.43 -0.23
N LEU A 11 -3.84 -30.04 -0.83
CA LEU A 11 -4.39 -29.58 -2.11
C LEU A 11 -5.01 -28.17 -1.97
N ASN A 12 -5.76 -27.94 -0.88
CA ASN A 12 -6.35 -26.64 -0.56
C ASN A 12 -5.29 -25.56 -0.32
N TYR A 13 -4.22 -25.88 0.39
CA TYR A 13 -3.10 -24.95 0.60
C TYR A 13 -2.43 -24.54 -0.72
N GLN A 14 -2.18 -25.50 -1.62
CA GLN A 14 -1.54 -25.22 -2.90
C GLN A 14 -2.43 -24.38 -3.82
N ILE A 15 -3.75 -24.61 -3.82
CA ILE A 15 -4.72 -23.80 -4.56
C ILE A 15 -4.79 -22.38 -4.00
N ALA A 16 -4.88 -22.23 -2.67
CA ALA A 16 -4.87 -20.92 -2.01
C ALA A 16 -3.59 -20.14 -2.32
N ARG A 17 -2.42 -20.79 -2.27
CA ARG A 17 -1.14 -20.17 -2.60
C ARG A 17 -1.10 -19.67 -4.05
N LYS A 18 -1.57 -20.47 -5.01
CA LYS A 18 -1.66 -20.05 -6.43
C LYS A 18 -2.60 -18.86 -6.61
N TYR A 19 -3.75 -18.87 -5.94
CA TYR A 19 -4.70 -17.76 -5.94
C TYR A 19 -4.06 -16.46 -5.43
N TRP A 20 -3.42 -16.50 -4.26
CA TRP A 20 -2.76 -15.33 -3.67
C TRP A 20 -1.60 -14.81 -4.52
N ASN A 21 -0.83 -15.69 -5.18
CA ASN A 21 0.20 -15.28 -6.13
C ASN A 21 -0.39 -14.52 -7.32
N LYS A 22 -1.44 -15.07 -7.95
CA LYS A 22 -2.14 -14.45 -9.08
C LYS A 22 -2.77 -13.10 -8.68
N LEU A 23 -3.36 -13.04 -7.49
CA LEU A 23 -3.94 -11.81 -6.94
C LEU A 23 -2.86 -10.75 -6.72
N LYS A 24 -1.73 -11.11 -6.08
CA LYS A 24 -0.60 -10.21 -5.87
C LYS A 24 -0.03 -9.67 -7.20
N GLU A 25 0.05 -10.50 -8.24
CA GLU A 25 0.45 -10.05 -9.58
C GLU A 25 -0.53 -9.04 -10.18
N ARG A 26 -1.84 -9.30 -10.11
CA ARG A 26 -2.88 -8.38 -10.59
C ARG A 26 -2.86 -7.06 -9.84
N LEU A 27 -2.79 -7.11 -8.50
CA LEU A 27 -2.71 -5.92 -7.67
C LEU A 27 -1.47 -5.07 -8.01
N LYS A 28 -0.32 -5.70 -8.22
CA LYS A 28 0.88 -4.98 -8.68
C LYS A 28 0.71 -4.37 -10.07
N LYS A 29 0.04 -5.07 -10.99
CA LYS A 29 -0.22 -4.59 -12.36
C LYS A 29 -1.18 -3.40 -12.37
N ASP A 30 -2.17 -3.40 -11.49
CA ASP A 30 -3.14 -2.32 -11.32
C ASP A 30 -2.57 -1.13 -10.52
N GLY A 31 -1.29 -1.17 -10.13
CA GLY A 31 -0.65 -0.11 -9.34
C GLY A 31 -1.06 -0.09 -7.86
N ASN A 32 -1.66 -1.17 -7.35
CA ASN A 32 -2.06 -1.26 -5.95
C ASN A 32 -0.84 -1.48 -5.03
N GLU A 33 -0.58 -0.52 -4.15
CA GLU A 33 0.40 -0.59 -3.08
C GLU A 33 -0.20 -1.30 -1.84
N THR A 34 -0.39 -2.63 -1.93
CA THR A 34 -0.95 -3.43 -0.81
C THR A 34 -0.11 -3.34 0.47
N VAL A 35 1.19 -3.10 0.33
CA VAL A 35 2.07 -2.69 1.42
C VAL A 35 2.24 -1.19 1.26
N THR A 36 1.78 -0.42 2.24
CA THR A 36 1.68 1.03 2.13
C THR A 36 3.06 1.67 1.95
N ASN A 37 3.19 2.58 0.99
CA ASN A 37 4.36 3.47 0.87
C ASN A 37 4.38 4.54 1.98
N CYS A 38 4.25 4.11 3.23
CA CYS A 38 4.20 4.97 4.43
C CYS A 38 5.51 4.90 5.21
N HIS A 39 6.63 4.90 4.50
CA HIS A 39 7.94 4.96 5.14
C HIS A 39 8.26 6.40 5.53
N GLN A 40 8.46 6.64 6.82
CA GLN A 40 8.91 7.95 7.28
C GLN A 40 10.32 8.23 6.77
N LEU A 41 10.54 9.43 6.23
CA LEU A 41 11.88 9.90 5.89
C LEU A 41 12.50 10.66 7.06
N LYS A 42 13.82 10.51 7.21
CA LYS A 42 14.60 11.33 8.13
C LYS A 42 14.81 12.70 7.51
N MET A 43 14.32 13.75 8.16
CA MET A 43 14.48 15.13 7.74
C MET A 43 15.09 15.98 8.85
N LEU A 44 15.89 16.98 8.47
CA LEU A 44 16.45 17.97 9.39
C LEU A 44 15.36 18.97 9.79
N ALA A 45 15.08 19.08 11.08
CA ALA A 45 14.16 20.08 11.60
C ALA A 45 14.87 21.42 11.87
N LYS A 46 14.08 22.48 12.09
CA LYS A 46 14.59 23.85 12.30
C LYS A 46 15.54 23.99 13.50
N ASP A 47 15.44 23.09 14.47
CA ASP A 47 16.29 23.00 15.66
C ASP A 47 17.57 22.16 15.44
N GLY A 48 17.87 21.79 14.20
CA GLY A 48 19.06 20.99 13.85
C GLY A 48 18.95 19.49 14.16
N LYS A 49 17.81 19.03 14.69
CA LYS A 49 17.60 17.61 15.02
C LYS A 49 17.00 16.85 13.84
N ILE A 50 17.47 15.63 13.61
CA ILE A 50 16.90 14.73 12.60
C ILE A 50 15.67 14.04 13.18
N ARG A 51 14.52 14.18 12.52
CA ARG A 51 13.27 13.51 12.91
C ARG A 51 12.72 12.70 11.75
N LYS A 52 12.00 11.62 12.08
CA LYS A 52 11.22 10.85 11.11
C LYS A 52 9.91 11.60 10.85
N ILE A 53 9.66 11.94 9.59
CA ILE A 53 8.49 12.69 9.15
C ILE A 53 7.79 11.89 8.06
N GLN A 54 6.45 11.87 8.09
CA GLN A 54 5.66 11.33 6.99
C GLN A 54 5.75 12.30 5.82
N VAL A 55 6.18 11.81 4.66
CA VAL A 55 6.30 12.60 3.44
C VAL A 55 5.53 11.90 2.32
N ALA A 56 5.02 12.69 1.38
CA ALA A 56 4.37 12.19 0.18
C ALA A 56 4.95 12.93 -1.03
N ASN A 57 5.02 12.24 -2.17
CA ASN A 57 5.28 12.88 -3.46
C ASN A 57 4.00 13.58 -3.97
N THR A 58 4.10 14.34 -5.05
CA THR A 58 2.98 15.13 -5.60
C THR A 58 1.76 14.27 -5.93
N GLU A 59 1.98 13.09 -6.53
CA GLU A 59 0.92 12.12 -6.85
C GLU A 59 0.21 11.61 -5.59
N GLY A 60 0.97 11.20 -4.57
CA GLY A 60 0.43 10.76 -3.29
C GLY A 60 -0.35 11.86 -2.58
N LEU A 61 0.12 13.11 -2.65
CA LEU A 61 -0.56 14.26 -2.07
C LEU A 61 -1.88 14.54 -2.80
N PHE A 62 -1.90 14.50 -4.14
CA PHE A 62 -3.14 14.63 -4.92
C PHE A 62 -4.13 13.50 -4.63
N ARG A 63 -3.66 12.27 -4.44
CA ARG A 63 -4.51 11.13 -4.10
C ARG A 63 -5.17 11.29 -2.72
N ILE A 64 -4.41 11.80 -1.74
CA ILE A 64 -4.95 12.14 -0.41
C ILE A 64 -6.02 13.24 -0.54
N ILE A 65 -5.73 14.31 -1.28
CA ILE A 65 -6.68 15.42 -1.48
C ILE A 65 -7.97 14.92 -2.14
N GLN A 66 -7.87 14.11 -3.19
CA GLN A 66 -9.03 13.52 -3.88
C GLN A 66 -9.85 12.55 -3.00
N SER A 67 -9.24 11.95 -1.97
CA SER A 67 -9.94 11.05 -1.05
C SER A 67 -10.82 11.78 -0.02
N ILE A 68 -10.61 13.09 0.17
CA ILE A 68 -11.33 13.89 1.15
C ILE A 68 -12.48 14.63 0.44
N PRO A 69 -13.75 14.30 0.70
CA PRO A 69 -14.89 14.94 0.06
C PRO A 69 -15.19 16.30 0.72
N SER A 70 -14.25 17.25 0.64
CA SER A 70 -14.39 18.58 1.21
C SER A 70 -13.98 19.67 0.21
N PRO A 71 -14.79 20.73 0.03
CA PRO A 71 -14.41 21.87 -0.81
C PRO A 71 -13.10 22.55 -0.38
N LYS A 72 -12.75 22.44 0.91
CA LYS A 72 -11.49 22.97 1.45
C LYS A 72 -10.27 22.18 0.97
N ALA A 73 -10.41 20.88 0.73
CA ALA A 73 -9.32 20.05 0.24
C ALA A 73 -8.90 20.49 -1.19
N GLU A 74 -9.87 20.91 -1.99
CA GLU A 74 -9.63 21.37 -3.37
C GLU A 74 -8.81 22.67 -3.45
N LEU A 75 -8.85 23.53 -2.42
CA LEU A 75 -7.99 24.71 -2.35
C LEU A 75 -6.51 24.34 -2.23
N ILE A 76 -6.19 23.26 -1.52
CA ILE A 76 -4.81 22.78 -1.37
C ILE A 76 -4.27 22.28 -2.71
N LYS A 77 -5.13 21.66 -3.53
CA LYS A 77 -4.80 21.22 -4.89
C LYS A 77 -4.38 22.40 -5.79
N LEU A 78 -5.09 23.52 -5.71
CA LEU A 78 -4.78 24.73 -6.48
C LEU A 78 -3.47 25.40 -6.05
N TRP A 79 -3.12 25.31 -4.77
CA TRP A 79 -1.85 25.86 -4.26
C TRP A 79 -0.62 25.03 -4.67
N LEU A 80 -0.81 23.72 -4.91
CA LEU A 80 0.26 22.78 -5.29
C LEU A 80 0.54 22.74 -6.80
N ALA A 81 -0.33 23.32 -7.63
CA ALA A 81 -0.24 23.36 -9.10
C ALA A 81 0.43 24.66 -9.57
#